data_AF-A0A8H7TTT7-F1
#
_entry.id   AF-A0A8H7TTT7-F1
#
_cell.length_a   1.000
_cell.length_b   1.000
_cell.length_c   1.000
_cell.angle_alpha   90.00
_cell.angle_beta   90.00
_cell.angle_gamma   90.00
#
_symmetry.space_group_name_H-M   'P 1'
#
loop_
_entity.id
_entity.type
_entity.pdbx_description
1 polymer ?
#
loop_
_entity_poly.entity_id
_entity_poly.type
_entity_poly.pdbx_seq_one_letter_code
_entity_poly.pdbx_strand_id
1 'polypeptide(L)'
;MTDSPQSAKWLTEEERELAMTRLKVERQGTIELVDKWNLKKLKLGVLSPSTLTTFFNFLLIGVIVQSFSIFLPTIVRTIYPNESIITQQLRSAPPYILGAFFAISLPWLSSRIDRRQIFLIAGSPFIIAGYSMFLGTNSSQSMVRYAGTFLIAMGSFNQGTFNNAQAAANCRSDSSRNVAIGLANLGSNVGGLVATWTYLPSGAPNFYLGNGICVGCGSGILLLSIGLLLFMKWDNARRERRDAAAELSGLSEQSIDDLEWKHPEFRWRP
;
A
#
# COMPACT_ATOMS: atom_id res chain seq x y z
N MET A 1 -12.20 -17.30 -18.03
CA MET A 1 -11.30 -16.16 -17.75
C MET A 1 -9.93 -16.51 -18.28
N THR A 2 -9.14 -15.50 -18.61
CA THR A 2 -7.88 -15.64 -19.33
C THR A 2 -6.73 -15.58 -18.33
N ASP A 3 -6.39 -16.72 -17.71
CA ASP A 3 -5.48 -16.75 -16.55
C ASP A 3 -4.00 -16.73 -16.94
N SER A 4 -3.68 -16.87 -18.23
CA SER A 4 -2.31 -16.76 -18.74
C SER A 4 -2.26 -16.11 -20.14
N PRO A 5 -1.14 -15.48 -20.53
CA PRO A 5 -0.95 -14.99 -21.91
C PRO A 5 -1.13 -16.10 -22.95
N GLN A 6 -0.81 -17.35 -22.60
CA GLN A 6 -1.07 -18.51 -23.45
C GLN A 6 -2.57 -18.73 -23.69
N SER A 7 -3.41 -18.58 -22.66
CA SER A 7 -4.86 -18.70 -22.77
C SER A 7 -5.56 -17.52 -23.48
N ALA A 8 -4.85 -16.43 -23.78
CA ALA A 8 -5.42 -15.18 -24.30
C ALA A 8 -5.74 -15.21 -25.79
N LYS A 9 -7.00 -15.49 -26.13
CA LYS A 9 -7.50 -15.50 -27.52
C LYS A 9 -7.45 -14.14 -28.24
N TRP A 10 -7.23 -13.06 -27.52
CA TRP A 10 -7.22 -11.68 -28.05
C TRP A 10 -5.82 -11.13 -28.35
N LEU A 11 -4.76 -11.86 -27.98
CA LEU A 11 -3.38 -11.50 -28.32
C LEU A 11 -2.96 -12.16 -29.62
N THR A 12 -2.24 -11.42 -30.47
CA THR A 12 -1.50 -12.01 -31.60
C THR A 12 -0.35 -12.88 -31.10
N GLU A 13 0.19 -13.76 -31.95
CA GLU A 13 1.23 -14.70 -31.52
C GLU A 13 2.53 -13.97 -31.13
N GLU A 14 2.90 -12.90 -31.84
CA GLU A 14 4.04 -12.05 -31.48
C GLU A 14 3.84 -11.34 -30.13
N GLU A 15 2.65 -10.80 -29.87
CA GLU A 15 2.35 -10.16 -28.58
C GLU A 15 2.33 -11.18 -27.43
N ARG A 16 1.87 -12.41 -27.70
CA ARG A 16 1.89 -13.51 -26.74
C ARG A 16 3.33 -13.90 -26.40
N GLU A 17 4.20 -14.05 -27.39
CA GLU A 17 5.61 -14.40 -27.17
C GLU A 17 6.36 -13.29 -26.42
N LEU A 18 6.08 -12.02 -26.76
CA LEU A 18 6.67 -10.87 -26.08
C LEU A 18 6.17 -10.76 -24.63
N ALA A 19 4.88 -10.97 -24.37
CA ALA A 19 4.32 -11.01 -23.02
C ALA A 19 4.92 -12.16 -22.19
N MET A 20 5.08 -13.33 -22.78
CA MET A 20 5.71 -14.50 -22.15
C MET A 20 7.18 -14.25 -21.84
N THR A 21 7.91 -13.60 -22.75
CA THR A 21 9.31 -13.24 -22.56
C THR A 21 9.45 -12.23 -21.42
N ARG A 22 8.61 -11.19 -21.38
CA ARG A 22 8.55 -10.24 -20.27
C ARG A 22 8.24 -10.92 -18.94
N LEU A 23 7.26 -11.82 -18.90
CA LEU A 23 6.92 -12.59 -17.71
C LEU A 23 8.08 -13.49 -17.26
N LYS A 24 8.78 -14.17 -18.17
CA LYS A 24 9.96 -14.99 -17.85
C LYS A 24 11.12 -14.16 -17.32
N VAL A 25 11.35 -12.98 -17.89
CA VAL A 25 12.40 -12.04 -17.44
C VAL A 25 12.03 -11.44 -16.08
N GLU A 26 10.77 -11.09 -15.85
CA GLU A 26 10.29 -10.60 -14.55
C GLU A 26 10.30 -11.71 -13.47
N ARG A 27 10.16 -12.97 -13.86
CA ARG A 27 10.06 -14.18 -13.01
C ARG A 27 11.25 -15.14 -13.21
N GLN A 28 12.48 -14.64 -13.21
CA GLN A 28 13.67 -15.51 -13.28
C GLN A 28 13.65 -16.57 -12.15
N GLY A 29 13.60 -17.84 -12.56
CA GLY A 29 13.61 -19.02 -11.69
C GLY A 29 12.24 -19.52 -11.19
N THR A 30 11.13 -19.24 -11.90
CA THR A 30 9.81 -19.86 -11.64
C THR A 30 9.50 -20.87 -12.74
N ILE A 31 9.29 -22.14 -12.37
CA ILE A 31 9.15 -23.26 -13.33
C ILE A 31 7.73 -23.34 -13.93
N GLU A 32 6.69 -22.98 -13.18
CA GLU A 32 5.29 -22.94 -13.65
C GLU A 32 4.71 -21.51 -13.61
N LEU A 33 4.05 -21.09 -14.70
CA LEU A 33 3.37 -19.78 -14.78
C LEU A 33 2.07 -19.74 -13.96
N VAL A 34 1.50 -20.90 -13.63
CA VAL A 34 0.30 -21.06 -12.79
C VAL A 34 0.61 -22.14 -11.76
N ASP A 35 0.87 -21.72 -10.53
CA ASP A 35 1.30 -22.60 -9.45
C ASP A 35 0.12 -23.47 -8.97
N LYS A 36 0.32 -24.78 -8.83
CA LYS A 36 -0.66 -25.65 -8.16
C LYS A 36 -0.74 -25.28 -6.68
N TRP A 37 -1.93 -25.40 -6.09
CA TRP A 37 -2.15 -25.05 -4.68
C TRP A 37 -1.19 -25.80 -3.75
N ASN A 38 -0.25 -25.07 -3.15
CA ASN A 38 0.75 -25.62 -2.23
C ASN A 38 0.72 -24.85 -0.90
N LEU A 39 0.30 -25.53 0.16
CA LEU A 39 0.14 -24.95 1.50
C LEU A 39 1.45 -24.44 2.10
N LYS A 40 2.59 -25.01 1.71
CA LYS A 40 3.91 -24.61 2.19
C LYS A 40 4.34 -23.28 1.57
N LYS A 41 4.21 -23.14 0.25
CA LYS A 41 4.41 -21.89 -0.48
C LYS A 41 3.48 -20.78 0.03
N LEU A 42 2.22 -21.13 0.30
CA LEU A 42 1.24 -20.22 0.90
C LEU A 42 1.71 -19.67 2.25
N LYS A 43 2.08 -20.56 3.19
CA LYS A 43 2.57 -20.14 4.52
C LYS A 43 3.82 -19.26 4.41
N LEU A 44 4.75 -19.58 3.51
CA LEU A 44 5.94 -18.76 3.28
C LEU A 44 5.57 -17.39 2.70
N GLY A 45 4.62 -17.32 1.78
CA GLY A 45 4.10 -16.06 1.22
C GLY A 45 3.43 -15.17 2.27
N VAL A 46 2.62 -15.76 3.15
CA VAL A 46 1.97 -15.04 4.28
C VAL A 46 3.01 -14.48 5.26
N LEU A 47 4.01 -15.29 5.61
CA LEU A 47 5.05 -14.92 6.57
C LEU A 47 6.19 -14.10 5.95
N SER A 48 6.08 -13.71 4.67
CA SER A 48 7.05 -12.83 4.03
C SER A 48 7.08 -11.47 4.74
N PRO A 49 8.27 -10.94 5.09
CA PRO A 49 8.39 -9.61 5.71
C PRO A 49 7.70 -8.50 4.91
N SER A 50 7.73 -8.57 3.57
CA SER A 50 7.04 -7.61 2.70
C SER A 50 5.52 -7.76 2.80
N THR A 51 4.99 -8.98 2.86
CA THR A 51 3.55 -9.26 3.00
C THR A 51 3.04 -8.77 4.35
N LEU A 52 3.74 -9.09 5.45
CA LEU A 52 3.38 -8.66 6.79
C LEU A 52 3.42 -7.13 6.92
N THR A 53 4.46 -6.48 6.39
CA THR A 53 4.53 -5.02 6.40
C THR A 53 3.40 -4.41 5.58
N THR A 54 3.09 -4.98 4.41
CA THR A 54 1.98 -4.50 3.58
C THR A 54 0.64 -4.65 4.29
N PHE A 55 0.42 -5.76 5.00
CA PHE A 55 -0.78 -5.98 5.82
C PHE A 55 -0.94 -4.88 6.87
N PHE A 56 0.10 -4.61 7.67
CA PHE A 56 0.03 -3.56 8.70
C PHE A 56 -0.12 -2.17 8.10
N ASN A 57 0.59 -1.86 7.01
CA ASN A 57 0.41 -0.60 6.29
C ASN A 57 -1.02 -0.43 5.80
N PHE A 58 -1.63 -1.47 5.23
CA PHE A 58 -3.02 -1.44 4.77
C PHE A 58 -4.02 -1.29 5.92
N LEU A 59 -3.74 -1.90 7.07
CA LEU A 59 -4.54 -1.69 8.27
C LEU A 59 -4.50 -0.21 8.70
N LEU A 60 -3.31 0.37 8.82
CA LEU A 60 -3.16 1.76 9.26
C LEU A 60 -3.74 2.77 8.26
N ILE A 61 -3.54 2.55 6.95
CA ILE A 61 -4.15 3.43 5.93
C ILE A 61 -5.67 3.24 5.87
N GLY A 62 -6.18 2.03 6.13
CA GLY A 62 -7.61 1.76 6.25
C GLY A 62 -8.25 2.61 7.34
N VAL A 63 -7.59 2.74 8.51
CA VAL A 63 -8.04 3.65 9.57
C VAL A 63 -8.10 5.10 9.07
N ILE A 64 -7.05 5.58 8.42
CA ILE A 64 -6.94 6.97 7.93
C ILE A 64 -7.99 7.28 6.86
N VAL A 65 -8.04 6.48 5.78
CA VAL A 65 -8.91 6.74 4.62
C VAL A 65 -10.38 6.62 4.98
N GLN A 66 -10.75 5.62 5.79
CA GLN A 66 -12.14 5.48 6.23
C GLN A 66 -12.52 6.58 7.22
N SER A 67 -11.63 6.96 8.14
CA SER A 67 -11.87 8.09 9.04
C SER A 67 -12.05 9.39 8.25
N PHE A 68 -11.16 9.67 7.31
CA PHE A 68 -11.27 10.84 6.45
C PHE A 68 -12.59 10.82 5.68
N SER A 69 -12.93 9.70 5.03
CA SER A 69 -14.07 9.67 4.13
C SER A 69 -15.41 9.80 4.85
N ILE A 70 -15.56 9.15 6.01
CA ILE A 70 -16.78 9.16 6.81
C ILE A 70 -16.94 10.51 7.53
N PHE A 71 -15.86 11.06 8.08
CA PHE A 71 -15.94 12.22 8.97
C PHE A 71 -15.63 13.56 8.30
N LEU A 72 -15.12 13.60 7.05
CA LEU A 72 -14.84 14.85 6.34
C LEU A 72 -16.08 15.77 6.25
N PRO A 73 -17.30 15.32 5.90
CA PRO A 73 -18.47 16.19 5.87
C PRO A 73 -18.78 16.79 7.24
N THR A 74 -18.64 15.99 8.31
CA THR A 74 -18.82 16.44 9.69
C THR A 74 -17.76 17.48 10.08
N ILE A 75 -16.49 17.25 9.71
CA ILE A 75 -15.40 18.20 9.94
C ILE A 75 -15.67 19.51 9.20
N VAL A 76 -16.06 19.47 7.92
CA VAL A 76 -16.41 20.67 7.14
C VAL A 76 -17.58 21.42 7.77
N ARG A 77 -18.60 20.72 8.27
CA ARG A 77 -19.71 21.34 9.02
C ARG A 77 -19.23 22.05 10.30
N THR A 78 -18.26 21.49 11.02
CA THR A 78 -17.67 22.17 12.19
C THR A 78 -16.81 23.38 11.83
N ILE A 79 -16.24 23.42 10.61
CA ILE A 79 -15.43 24.52 10.10
C ILE A 79 -16.31 25.68 9.60
N TYR A 80 -17.45 25.37 8.97
CA TYR A 80 -18.37 26.33 8.35
C TYR A 80 -19.81 26.16 8.90
N PRO A 81 -20.07 26.43 10.18
CA PRO A 81 -21.37 26.16 10.82
C PRO A 81 -22.53 26.98 10.26
N ASN A 82 -22.26 28.16 9.68
CA ASN A 82 -23.28 29.10 9.19
C ASN A 82 -23.63 28.89 7.71
N GLU A 83 -23.00 27.94 7.02
CA GLU A 83 -23.26 27.66 5.62
C GLU A 83 -24.38 26.63 5.42
N SER A 84 -25.03 26.66 4.26
CA SER A 84 -26.04 25.66 3.90
C SER A 84 -25.43 24.26 3.80
N ILE A 85 -26.24 23.22 4.02
CA ILE A 85 -25.81 21.82 3.89
C ILE A 85 -25.24 21.55 2.49
N ILE A 86 -25.85 22.14 1.45
CA ILE A 86 -25.41 22.00 0.06
C ILE A 86 -24.01 22.61 -0.12
N THR A 87 -23.78 23.80 0.44
CA THR A 87 -22.46 24.47 0.36
C THR A 87 -21.38 23.69 1.12
N GLN A 88 -21.71 23.15 2.30
CA GLN A 88 -20.80 22.31 3.08
C GLN A 88 -20.40 21.03 2.33
N GLN A 89 -21.36 20.36 1.67
CA GLN A 89 -21.07 19.20 0.83
C GLN A 89 -20.23 19.59 -0.40
N LEU A 90 -20.52 20.73 -1.03
CA LEU A 90 -19.72 21.21 -2.15
C LEU A 90 -18.26 21.47 -1.75
N ARG A 91 -18.01 21.92 -0.50
CA ARG A 91 -16.65 22.13 0.02
C ARG A 91 -15.89 20.85 0.34
N SER A 92 -16.54 19.69 0.46
CA SER A 92 -15.84 18.41 0.64
C SER A 92 -15.34 17.82 -0.67
N ALA A 93 -15.90 18.24 -1.83
CA ALA A 93 -15.49 17.74 -3.13
C ALA A 93 -14.05 18.15 -3.56
N PRO A 94 -13.58 19.41 -3.37
CA PRO A 94 -12.24 19.81 -3.81
C PRO A 94 -11.09 18.98 -3.23
N PRO A 95 -11.07 18.64 -1.91
CA PRO A 95 -10.08 17.70 -1.38
C PRO A 95 -10.06 16.35 -2.10
N TYR A 96 -11.22 15.77 -2.42
CA TYR A 96 -11.30 14.52 -3.17
C TYR A 96 -10.80 14.65 -4.61
N ILE A 97 -11.13 15.75 -5.30
CA ILE A 97 -10.65 16.00 -6.66
C ILE A 97 -9.12 16.09 -6.68
N LEU A 98 -8.53 16.81 -5.73
CA LEU A 98 -7.08 16.90 -5.60
C LEU A 98 -6.48 15.53 -5.29
N GLY A 99 -7.07 14.81 -4.33
CA GLY A 99 -6.65 13.44 -4.01
C GLY A 99 -6.69 12.50 -5.22
N ALA A 100 -7.75 12.57 -6.04
CA ALA A 100 -7.89 11.78 -7.26
C ALA A 100 -6.82 12.13 -8.31
N PHE A 101 -6.51 13.43 -8.47
CA PHE A 101 -5.44 13.87 -9.36
C PHE A 101 -4.08 13.27 -8.95
N PHE A 102 -3.73 13.33 -7.67
CA PHE A 102 -2.48 12.74 -7.18
C PHE A 102 -2.49 11.20 -7.25
N ALA A 103 -3.64 10.57 -6.96
CA ALA A 103 -3.85 9.12 -7.07
C ALA A 103 -3.58 8.57 -8.47
N ILE A 104 -3.69 9.39 -9.51
CA ILE A 104 -3.37 9.03 -10.90
C ILE A 104 -1.93 9.45 -11.24
N SER A 105 -1.53 10.68 -10.90
CA SER A 105 -0.25 11.24 -11.33
C SER A 105 0.96 10.58 -10.67
N LEU A 106 0.90 10.27 -9.36
CA LEU A 106 2.03 9.69 -8.65
C LEU A 106 2.32 8.25 -9.05
N PRO A 107 1.33 7.34 -9.19
CA PRO A 107 1.61 6.01 -9.72
C PRO A 107 2.15 6.03 -11.15
N TRP A 108 1.65 6.95 -11.99
CA TRP A 108 2.19 7.15 -13.33
C TRP A 108 3.64 7.63 -13.33
N LEU A 109 4.01 8.53 -12.42
CA LEU A 109 5.38 8.99 -12.26
C LEU A 109 6.28 7.88 -11.69
N SER A 110 5.78 7.14 -10.70
CA SER A 110 6.50 6.05 -10.07
C SER A 110 6.75 4.87 -11.00
N SER A 111 5.89 4.63 -11.99
CA SER A 111 6.10 3.56 -12.97
C SER A 111 7.33 3.83 -13.85
N ARG A 112 7.72 5.10 -14.02
CA ARG A 112 8.94 5.50 -14.75
C ARG A 112 10.20 5.45 -13.91
N ILE A 113 10.10 5.67 -12.60
CA ILE A 113 11.23 5.77 -11.68
C ILE A 113 11.57 4.42 -11.03
N ASP A 114 10.62 3.48 -11.03
CA ASP A 114 10.72 2.11 -10.47
C ASP A 114 11.25 2.05 -9.03
N ARG A 115 11.00 3.10 -8.23
CA ARG A 115 11.33 3.18 -6.80
C ARG A 115 10.09 3.45 -5.96
N ARG A 116 9.18 2.48 -5.93
CA ARG A 116 7.82 2.60 -5.38
C ARG A 116 7.83 2.89 -3.88
N GLN A 117 8.78 2.31 -3.13
CA GLN A 117 8.87 2.49 -1.68
C GLN A 117 9.19 3.95 -1.29
N ILE A 118 9.91 4.69 -2.14
CA ILE A 118 10.24 6.10 -1.88
C ILE A 118 8.98 6.96 -1.93
N PHE A 119 8.11 6.73 -2.91
CA PHE A 119 6.83 7.44 -3.02
C PHE A 119 5.90 7.14 -1.85
N LEU A 120 5.91 5.89 -1.38
CA LEU A 120 5.16 5.44 -0.21
C LEU A 120 5.65 6.18 1.06
N ILE A 121 6.97 6.25 1.26
CA ILE A 121 7.58 7.01 2.36
C ILE A 121 7.28 8.50 2.25
N ALA A 122 7.36 9.08 1.04
CA ALA A 122 7.14 10.50 0.80
C ALA A 122 5.67 10.92 1.02
N GLY A 123 4.70 10.01 0.84
CA GLY A 123 3.29 10.28 1.08
C GLY A 123 2.92 10.38 2.57
N SER A 124 3.60 9.65 3.45
CA SER A 124 3.26 9.60 4.88
C SER A 124 3.42 10.95 5.61
N PRO A 125 4.47 11.77 5.36
CA PRO A 125 4.58 13.12 5.91
C PRO A 125 3.39 14.03 5.60
N PHE A 126 2.77 13.93 4.42
CA PHE A 126 1.59 14.74 4.08
C PHE A 126 0.39 14.38 4.95
N ILE A 127 0.20 13.09 5.22
CA ILE A 127 -0.86 12.60 6.12
C ILE A 127 -0.60 13.10 7.53
N ILE A 128 0.63 12.91 8.03
CA ILE A 128 1.03 13.36 9.37
C ILE A 128 0.82 14.86 9.51
N ALA A 129 1.33 15.67 8.57
CA ALA A 129 1.19 17.11 8.59
C ALA A 129 -0.28 17.55 8.61
N GLY A 130 -1.14 16.98 7.76
CA GLY A 130 -2.54 17.35 7.70
C GLY A 130 -3.32 17.01 8.99
N TYR A 131 -3.09 15.85 9.60
CA TYR A 131 -3.70 15.53 10.89
C TYR A 131 -3.05 16.27 12.07
N SER A 132 -1.75 16.57 12.02
CA SER A 132 -1.08 17.44 12.99
C SER A 132 -1.62 18.86 12.95
N MET A 133 -1.98 19.38 11.76
CA MET A 133 -2.69 20.65 11.64
C MET A 133 -4.06 20.58 12.33
N PHE A 134 -4.79 19.48 12.23
CA PHE A 134 -6.04 19.31 12.98
C PHE A 134 -5.84 19.23 14.51
N LEU A 135 -4.74 18.65 14.98
CA LEU A 135 -4.41 18.60 16.40
C LEU A 135 -3.92 19.95 16.96
N GLY A 136 -3.15 20.69 16.16
CA GLY A 136 -2.55 21.96 16.56
C GLY A 136 -3.48 23.17 16.39
N THR A 137 -4.68 22.97 15.87
CA THR A 137 -5.64 24.07 15.61
C THR A 137 -7.00 23.81 16.24
N ASN A 138 -7.71 24.91 16.51
CA ASN A 138 -9.08 24.89 17.02
C ASN A 138 -10.09 25.24 15.92
N SER A 139 -11.37 25.03 16.21
CA SER A 139 -12.49 25.41 15.33
C SER A 139 -12.49 26.87 14.87
N SER A 140 -11.80 27.79 15.56
CA SER A 140 -11.62 29.18 15.15
C SER A 140 -10.68 29.38 13.95
N GLN A 141 -9.83 28.39 13.64
CA GLN A 141 -8.84 28.45 12.57
C GLN A 141 -9.30 27.68 11.33
N SER A 142 -10.49 28.03 10.83
CA SER A 142 -11.19 27.32 9.76
C SER A 142 -10.36 27.09 8.49
N MET A 143 -9.53 28.06 8.08
CA MET A 143 -8.71 27.97 6.88
C MET A 143 -7.59 26.92 7.01
N VAL A 144 -6.96 26.81 8.18
CA VAL A 144 -5.88 25.85 8.44
C VAL A 144 -6.44 24.43 8.47
N ARG A 145 -7.58 24.24 9.15
CA ARG A 145 -8.31 22.96 9.17
C ARG A 145 -8.74 22.54 7.77
N TYR A 146 -9.21 23.48 6.95
CA TYR A 146 -9.57 23.20 5.57
C TYR A 146 -8.34 22.82 4.72
N ALA A 147 -7.22 23.55 4.83
CA ALA A 147 -5.97 23.20 4.15
C ALA A 147 -5.44 21.81 4.55
N GLY A 148 -5.59 21.41 5.82
CA GLY A 148 -5.24 20.08 6.31
C GLY A 148 -5.98 18.95 5.57
N THR A 149 -7.24 19.17 5.16
CA THR A 149 -8.00 18.17 4.39
C THR A 149 -7.36 17.87 3.02
N PHE A 150 -6.78 18.88 2.37
CA PHE A 150 -6.10 18.71 1.09
C PHE A 150 -4.81 17.90 1.25
N LEU A 151 -4.01 18.19 2.29
CA LEU A 151 -2.78 17.44 2.54
C LEU A 151 -3.06 15.97 2.85
N ILE A 152 -4.10 15.67 3.63
CA ILE A 152 -4.52 14.30 3.92
C ILE A 152 -4.96 13.60 2.64
N ALA A 153 -5.79 14.23 1.81
CA ALA A 153 -6.25 13.64 0.55
C ALA A 153 -5.09 13.36 -0.42
N MET A 154 -4.13 14.29 -0.54
CA MET A 154 -2.93 14.11 -1.36
C MET A 154 -2.07 12.93 -0.89
N GLY A 155 -1.87 12.79 0.42
CA GLY A 155 -1.03 11.73 0.97
C GLY A 155 -1.71 10.36 1.00
N SER A 156 -2.99 10.29 1.38
CA SER A 156 -3.66 9.04 1.74
C SER A 156 -4.07 8.17 0.55
N PHE A 157 -4.64 8.74 -0.52
CA PHE A 157 -5.18 7.93 -1.63
C PHE A 157 -4.10 7.24 -2.47
N ASN A 158 -2.86 7.74 -2.43
CA ASN A 158 -1.73 7.13 -3.12
C ASN A 158 -1.19 5.88 -2.41
N GLN A 159 -1.33 5.80 -1.09
CA GLN A 159 -0.71 4.75 -0.28
C GLN A 159 -1.23 3.36 -0.61
N GLY A 160 -2.51 3.23 -0.98
CA GLY A 160 -3.11 1.95 -1.37
C GLY A 160 -2.48 1.39 -2.65
N THR A 161 -2.33 2.22 -3.68
CA THR A 161 -1.72 1.82 -4.96
C THR A 161 -0.27 1.39 -4.78
N PHE A 162 0.51 2.17 -4.01
CA PHE A 162 1.92 1.86 -3.79
C PHE A 162 2.14 0.61 -2.94
N ASN A 163 1.37 0.41 -1.86
CA ASN A 163 1.48 -0.82 -1.08
C ASN A 163 1.11 -2.06 -1.89
N ASN A 164 0.03 -2.02 -2.68
CA ASN A 164 -0.35 -3.15 -3.54
C ASN A 164 0.72 -3.47 -4.58
N ALA A 165 1.28 -2.43 -5.22
CA ALA A 165 2.37 -2.61 -6.16
C ALA A 165 3.62 -3.19 -5.48
N GLN A 166 3.91 -2.79 -4.24
CA GLN A 166 5.05 -3.30 -3.47
C GLN A 166 4.86 -4.75 -3.01
N ALA A 167 3.66 -5.15 -2.58
CA ALA A 167 3.36 -6.55 -2.30
C ALA A 167 3.51 -7.42 -3.55
N ALA A 168 2.99 -6.95 -4.69
CA ALA A 168 3.10 -7.68 -5.95
C ALA A 168 4.56 -7.83 -6.42
N ALA A 169 5.39 -6.80 -6.27
CA ALA A 169 6.78 -6.80 -6.71
C ALA A 169 7.70 -7.72 -5.89
N ASN A 170 7.31 -8.07 -4.66
CA ASN A 170 8.13 -8.84 -3.72
C ASN A 170 7.61 -10.28 -3.48
N CYS A 171 6.71 -10.76 -4.34
CA CYS A 171 6.23 -12.14 -4.37
C CYS A 171 6.74 -12.85 -5.64
N ARG A 172 7.20 -14.11 -5.52
CA ARG A 172 7.66 -14.90 -6.68
C ARG A 172 6.51 -15.66 -7.33
N SER A 173 5.72 -16.39 -6.55
CA SER A 173 4.56 -17.12 -7.06
C SER A 173 3.28 -16.27 -7.15
N ASP A 174 2.40 -16.63 -8.08
CA ASP A 174 1.07 -16.01 -8.17
C ASP A 174 0.20 -16.32 -6.95
N SER A 175 0.35 -17.52 -6.37
CA SER A 175 -0.33 -17.90 -5.13
C SER A 175 0.08 -17.00 -3.97
N SER A 176 1.38 -16.77 -3.75
CA SER A 176 1.87 -15.88 -2.69
C SER A 176 1.45 -14.43 -2.92
N ARG A 177 1.50 -13.96 -4.18
CA ARG A 177 1.04 -12.61 -4.56
C ARG A 177 -0.44 -12.40 -4.27
N ASN A 178 -1.30 -13.31 -4.70
CA ASN A 178 -2.75 -13.20 -4.50
C ASN A 178 -3.10 -13.18 -3.01
N VAL A 179 -2.37 -13.94 -2.21
CA VAL A 179 -2.57 -14.00 -0.76
C VAL A 179 -2.04 -12.75 -0.07
N ALA A 180 -0.91 -12.21 -0.52
CA ALA A 180 -0.41 -10.95 -0.01
C ALA A 180 -1.39 -9.79 -0.27
N ILE A 181 -1.96 -9.71 -1.48
CA ILE A 181 -2.99 -8.71 -1.82
C ILE A 181 -4.29 -8.96 -1.06
N GLY A 182 -4.70 -10.23 -0.92
CA GLY A 182 -5.88 -10.61 -0.13
C GLY A 182 -5.75 -10.21 1.34
N LEU A 183 -4.60 -10.48 1.96
CA LEU A 183 -4.29 -10.07 3.33
C LEU A 183 -4.25 -8.55 3.46
N ALA A 184 -3.63 -7.85 2.50
CA ALA A 184 -3.62 -6.39 2.48
C ALA A 184 -5.05 -5.82 2.52
N ASN A 185 -5.94 -6.31 1.66
CA ASN A 185 -7.35 -5.89 1.67
C ASN A 185 -8.07 -6.25 2.97
N LEU A 186 -7.78 -7.41 3.56
CA LEU A 186 -8.31 -7.78 4.88
C LEU A 186 -7.89 -6.77 5.95
N GLY A 187 -6.60 -6.41 5.98
CA GLY A 187 -6.05 -5.38 6.87
C GLY A 187 -6.79 -4.05 6.72
N SER A 188 -7.02 -3.61 5.48
CA SER A 188 -7.77 -2.39 5.18
C SER A 188 -9.19 -2.39 5.76
N ASN A 189 -9.90 -3.52 5.66
CA ASN A 189 -11.26 -3.64 6.19
C ASN A 189 -11.26 -3.62 7.73
N VAL A 190 -10.28 -4.27 8.36
CA VAL A 190 -10.09 -4.19 9.82
C VAL A 190 -9.80 -2.75 10.25
N GLY A 191 -8.93 -2.04 9.54
CA GLY A 191 -8.66 -0.63 9.78
C GLY A 191 -9.91 0.24 9.62
N GLY A 192 -10.73 -0.04 8.61
CA GLY A 192 -12.01 0.62 8.39
C GLY A 192 -13.01 0.41 9.53
N LEU A 193 -13.05 -0.80 10.10
CA LEU A 193 -13.86 -1.09 11.28
C LEU A 193 -13.39 -0.25 12.48
N VAL A 194 -12.07 -0.17 12.72
CA VAL A 194 -11.49 0.67 13.79
C VAL A 194 -11.81 2.15 13.60
N ALA A 195 -11.82 2.64 12.35
CA ALA A 195 -12.16 4.03 12.03
C ALA A 195 -13.55 4.44 12.54
N THR A 196 -14.52 3.52 12.56
CA THR A 196 -15.90 3.82 13.01
C THR A 196 -15.98 4.24 14.48
N TRP A 197 -15.03 3.82 15.32
CA TRP A 197 -14.94 4.19 16.74
C TRP A 197 -13.93 5.29 17.03
N THR A 198 -13.34 5.88 15.98
CA THR A 198 -12.22 6.83 16.14
C THR A 198 -12.71 8.26 16.37
N TYR A 199 -13.89 8.65 15.86
CA TYR A 199 -14.46 10.00 16.00
C TYR A 199 -15.77 9.96 16.79
N LEU A 200 -15.67 10.01 18.13
CA LEU A 200 -16.84 10.08 19.01
C LEU A 200 -17.46 11.48 19.04
N PRO A 201 -18.80 11.60 19.19
CA PRO A 201 -19.47 12.88 19.37
C PRO A 201 -18.97 13.69 20.57
N SER A 202 -18.52 13.02 21.63
CA SER A 202 -17.93 13.65 22.83
C SER A 202 -16.64 14.41 22.54
N GLY A 203 -15.95 14.11 21.44
CA GLY A 203 -14.74 14.81 21.02
C GLY A 203 -14.98 16.03 20.12
N ALA A 204 -16.23 16.32 19.74
CA ALA A 204 -16.54 17.47 18.91
C ALA A 204 -16.21 18.80 19.64
N PRO A 205 -15.80 19.87 18.93
CA PRO A 205 -15.66 20.00 17.48
C PRO A 205 -14.25 19.67 16.94
N ASN A 206 -13.29 19.41 17.81
CA ASN A 206 -11.87 19.30 17.43
C ASN A 206 -11.43 17.85 17.18
N PHE A 207 -12.13 16.86 17.74
CA PHE A 207 -11.88 15.42 17.56
C PHE A 207 -10.42 15.01 17.82
N TYR A 208 -9.82 15.52 18.90
CA TYR A 208 -8.41 15.29 19.23
C TYR A 208 -8.02 13.81 19.27
N LEU A 209 -8.86 12.95 19.87
CA LEU A 209 -8.60 11.51 19.92
C LEU A 209 -8.50 10.91 18.52
N GLY A 210 -9.46 11.22 17.65
CA GLY A 210 -9.50 10.66 16.30
C GLY A 210 -8.36 11.15 15.43
N ASN A 211 -8.07 12.45 15.47
CA ASN A 211 -6.93 13.02 14.76
C ASN A 211 -5.60 12.47 15.29
N GLY A 212 -5.48 12.25 16.61
CA GLY A 212 -4.31 11.66 17.26
C GLY A 212 -4.05 10.22 16.81
N ILE A 213 -5.10 9.41 16.75
CA ILE A 213 -5.02 8.05 16.21
C ILE A 213 -4.54 8.07 14.76
N CYS A 214 -5.09 8.97 13.91
CA CYS A 214 -4.66 9.09 12.53
C CYS A 214 -3.20 9.54 12.37
N VAL A 215 -2.69 10.44 13.22
CA VAL A 215 -1.24 10.79 13.26
C VAL A 215 -0.41 9.57 13.66
N GLY A 216 -0.85 8.82 14.66
CA GLY A 216 -0.19 7.58 15.09
C GLY A 216 -0.12 6.56 13.95
N CYS A 217 -1.23 6.36 13.23
CA CYS A 217 -1.28 5.51 12.04
C CYS A 217 -0.35 6.01 10.93
N GLY A 218 -0.35 7.31 10.63
CA GLY A 218 0.52 7.90 9.60
C GLY A 218 2.01 7.74 9.94
N SER A 219 2.35 7.92 11.22
CA SER A 219 3.71 7.70 11.74
C SER A 219 4.11 6.23 11.70
N GLY A 220 3.17 5.32 12.02
CA GLY A 220 3.37 3.89 11.89
C GLY A 220 3.66 3.46 10.46
N ILE A 221 2.90 3.97 9.48
CA ILE A 221 3.15 3.72 8.05
C ILE A 221 4.55 4.20 7.66
N LEU A 222 4.94 5.41 8.08
CA LEU A 222 6.27 5.96 7.80
C LEU A 222 7.38 5.04 8.33
N LEU A 223 7.30 4.64 9.61
CA LEU A 223 8.30 3.79 10.25
C LEU A 223 8.36 2.40 9.64
N LEU A 224 7.21 1.76 9.41
CA LEU A 224 7.12 0.44 8.76
C LEU A 224 7.72 0.47 7.36
N SER A 225 7.46 1.53 6.62
CA SER A 225 7.92 1.66 5.23
C SER A 225 9.42 1.96 5.13
N ILE A 226 9.97 2.77 6.03
CA ILE A 226 11.42 2.96 6.17
C ILE A 226 12.07 1.64 6.62
N GLY A 227 11.48 0.96 7.61
CA GLY A 227 11.96 -0.32 8.12
C GLY A 227 12.04 -1.38 7.01
N LEU A 228 11.01 -1.48 6.18
CA LEU A 228 10.99 -2.38 5.03
C LEU A 228 12.06 -2.00 3.99
N LEU A 229 12.23 -0.72 3.68
CA LEU A 229 13.27 -0.26 2.75
C LEU A 229 14.67 -0.64 3.25
N LEU A 230 14.94 -0.42 4.53
CA LEU A 230 16.22 -0.77 5.15
C LEU A 230 16.42 -2.29 5.19
N PHE A 231 15.39 -3.06 5.53
CA PHE A 231 15.41 -4.51 5.51
C PHE A 231 15.72 -5.05 4.11
N MET A 232 15.04 -4.55 3.08
CA MET A 232 15.25 -4.97 1.69
C MET A 232 16.69 -4.69 1.24
N LYS A 233 17.23 -3.51 1.55
CA LYS A 233 18.61 -3.16 1.23
C LYS A 233 19.62 -4.04 1.98
N TRP A 234 19.40 -4.27 3.26
CA TRP A 234 20.25 -5.11 4.09
C TRP A 234 20.25 -6.57 3.62
N ASP A 235 19.07 -7.15 3.37
CA ASP A 235 18.96 -8.54 2.94
C ASP A 235 19.50 -8.74 1.52
N ASN A 236 19.29 -7.77 0.62
CA ASN A 236 19.92 -7.79 -0.71
C ASN A 236 21.45 -7.78 -0.60
N ALA A 237 22.04 -6.88 0.20
CA ALA A 237 23.49 -6.82 0.40
C ALA A 237 24.03 -8.09 1.08
N ARG A 238 23.26 -8.71 1.99
CA ARG A 238 23.62 -9.99 2.62
C ARG A 238 23.64 -11.13 1.61
N ARG A 239 22.67 -11.17 0.69
CA ARG A 239 22.56 -12.20 -0.37
C ARG A 239 23.54 -11.99 -1.51
N GLU A 240 24.10 -10.80 -1.71
CA GLU A 240 25.20 -10.57 -2.67
C GLU A 240 26.51 -11.24 -2.23
N ARG A 241 26.68 -11.43 -0.91
CA ARG A 241 27.88 -12.03 -0.32
C ARG A 241 27.81 -13.55 -0.22
N ARG A 242 26.70 -14.16 -0.65
CA ARG A 242 26.47 -15.60 -0.58
C ARG A 242 26.69 -16.24 -1.95
N ASP A 243 27.22 -17.45 -1.95
CA ASP A 243 27.28 -18.28 -3.14
C ASP A 243 25.95 -19.02 -3.32
N ALA A 244 25.07 -18.45 -4.14
CA ALA A 244 23.77 -19.03 -4.43
C ALA A 244 23.87 -20.40 -5.11
N ALA A 245 24.90 -20.63 -5.92
CA ALA A 245 25.10 -21.90 -6.62
C ALA A 245 25.46 -23.02 -5.63
N ALA A 246 26.29 -22.71 -4.63
CA ALA A 246 26.63 -23.65 -3.55
C ALA A 246 25.46 -23.96 -2.61
N GLU A 247 24.59 -22.97 -2.30
CA GLU A 247 23.39 -23.21 -1.48
C GLU A 247 22.31 -24.02 -2.21
N LEU A 248 22.30 -23.98 -3.54
CA LEU A 248 21.35 -24.72 -4.40
C LEU A 248 21.87 -26.11 -4.82
N SER A 249 23.19 -26.34 -4.80
CA SER A 249 23.81 -27.61 -5.18
C SER A 249 23.49 -28.73 -4.19
N GLY A 250 22.36 -29.42 -4.41
CA GLY A 250 21.92 -30.54 -3.57
C GLY A 250 20.41 -30.57 -3.30
N LEU A 251 19.68 -29.52 -3.69
CA LEU A 251 18.22 -29.48 -3.60
C LEU A 251 17.58 -30.01 -4.88
N SER A 252 16.44 -30.70 -4.76
CA SER A 252 15.63 -31.08 -5.93
C SER A 252 14.99 -29.84 -6.55
N GLU A 253 14.71 -29.86 -7.87
CA GLU A 253 14.08 -28.73 -8.58
C GLU A 253 12.77 -28.26 -7.91
N GLN A 254 11.95 -29.20 -7.42
CA GLN A 254 10.73 -28.88 -6.66
C GLN A 254 11.02 -28.21 -5.32
N SER A 255 12.08 -28.62 -4.62
CA SER A 255 12.47 -27.99 -3.36
C SER A 255 13.02 -26.59 -3.56
N ILE A 256 13.65 -26.33 -4.71
CA ILE A 256 14.16 -25.00 -5.09
C ILE A 256 13.00 -24.04 -5.38
N ASP A 257 12.01 -24.49 -6.14
CA ASP A 257 10.83 -23.68 -6.50
C ASP A 257 9.95 -23.37 -5.25
N ASP A 258 9.92 -24.27 -4.27
CA ASP A 258 9.25 -24.10 -2.99
C ASP A 258 9.85 -23.01 -2.06
N LEU A 259 11.08 -22.54 -2.32
CA LEU A 259 11.78 -21.62 -1.42
C LEU A 259 11.22 -20.19 -1.42
N GLU A 260 10.39 -19.79 -2.40
CA GLU A 260 9.75 -18.46 -2.47
C GLU A 260 10.75 -17.32 -2.18
N TRP A 261 10.45 -16.38 -1.27
CA TRP A 261 11.33 -15.28 -0.90
C TRP A 261 12.62 -15.73 -0.20
N LYS A 262 12.74 -17.00 0.23
CA LYS A 262 13.98 -17.58 0.79
C LYS A 262 14.93 -18.09 -0.30
N HIS A 263 14.53 -18.08 -1.57
CA HIS A 263 15.41 -18.47 -2.67
C HIS A 263 16.71 -17.64 -2.65
N PRO A 264 17.91 -18.23 -2.69
CA PRO A 264 19.17 -17.48 -2.54
C PRO A 264 19.35 -16.36 -3.57
N GLU A 265 18.88 -16.55 -4.80
CA GLU A 265 18.91 -15.55 -5.87
C GLU A 265 17.78 -14.50 -5.79
N PHE A 266 16.80 -14.67 -4.91
CA PHE A 266 15.72 -13.69 -4.78
C PHE A 266 16.26 -12.34 -4.31
N ARG A 267 15.88 -11.28 -5.02
CA ARG A 267 16.20 -9.89 -4.72
C ARG A 267 14.93 -9.13 -4.42
N TRP A 268 14.91 -8.46 -3.27
CA TRP A 268 13.86 -7.52 -2.95
C TRP A 268 13.90 -6.33 -3.91
N ARG A 269 12.72 -5.81 -4.25
CA ARG A 269 12.55 -4.63 -5.10
C ARG A 269 12.14 -3.43 -4.23
N PRO A 270 13.10 -2.60 -3.78
CA PRO A 270 12.83 -1.40 -2.98
C PRO A 270 12.22 -0.24 -3.77
#